data_AF-A0A5C7QP57-F1
#
_entry.id   AF-A0A5C7QP57-F1
#
_cell.length_a   1.000
_cell.length_b   1.000
_cell.length_c   1.000
_cell.angle_alpha   90.00
_cell.angle_beta   90.00
_cell.angle_gamma   90.00
#
_symmetry.space_group_name_H-M   'P 1'
#
loop_
_entity.id
_entity.type
_entity.pdbx_description
1 polymer ?
#
loop_
_entity_poly.entity_id
_entity_poly.type
_entity_poly.pdbx_seq_one_letter_code
_entity_poly.pdbx_strand_id
1 'polypeptide(L)' 'MKEVIRENLSPAQVLEIRKEAKREGATVNVNRIHSQLVEIEIIYPNRVIDVTPKKLLGVA' A
#
# COMPACT_ATOMS: atom_id res chain seq x y z
N MET A 1 1.88 1.00 -11.64
CA MET A 1 2.09 -0.26 -10.88
C MET A 1 0.97 -0.40 -9.86
N LYS A 2 0.55 -1.63 -9.56
CA LYS A 2 -0.54 -1.90 -8.61
C LYS A 2 0.00 -2.74 -7.46
N GLU A 3 -0.31 -2.34 -6.24
CA GLU A 3 -0.01 -3.08 -5.02
C GLU A 3 -1.32 -3.47 -4.35
N VAL A 4 -1.44 -4.72 -3.92
CA VAL A 4 -2.64 -5.25 -3.27
C VAL A 4 -2.26 -5.76 -1.89
N ILE A 5 -2.77 -5.09 -0.87
CA ILE A 5 -2.55 -5.40 0.54
C ILE A 5 -3.81 -6.06 1.07
N ARG A 6 -3.71 -7.28 1.61
CA ARG A 6 -4.85 -8.03 2.17
C ARG A 6 -4.59 -8.31 3.63
N GLU A 7 -5.11 -7.44 4.50
CA GLU A 7 -4.83 -7.49 5.93
C GLU A 7 -6.07 -7.17 6.77
N ASN A 8 -6.03 -7.59 8.05
CA ASN A 8 -7.05 -7.21 9.01
C ASN A 8 -6.78 -5.80 9.53
N LEU A 9 -7.25 -4.80 8.80
CA LEU A 9 -7.01 -3.39 9.13
C LEU A 9 -8.23 -2.77 9.79
N SER A 10 -7.95 -1.96 10.81
CA SER A 10 -8.98 -1.14 11.45
C SER A 10 -9.39 0.03 10.55
N PRO A 11 -10.60 0.60 10.70
CA PRO A 11 -11.06 1.75 9.90
C PRO A 11 -10.10 2.94 9.94
N ALA A 12 -9.45 3.17 11.09
CA ALA A 12 -8.43 4.20 11.26
C ALA A 12 -7.20 3.95 10.37
N GLN A 13 -6.68 2.72 10.33
CA GLN A 13 -5.52 2.36 9.50
C GLN A 13 -5.83 2.50 8.00
N VAL A 14 -7.03 2.10 7.58
CA VAL A 14 -7.50 2.28 6.20
C VAL A 14 -7.51 3.76 5.82
N LEU A 15 -7.94 4.64 6.72
CA LEU A 15 -7.93 6.09 6.51
C LEU A 15 -6.51 6.64 6.40
N GLU A 16 -5.58 6.16 7.23
CA GLU A 16 -4.16 6.55 7.17
C GLU A 16 -3.53 6.16 5.84
N ILE A 17 -3.70 4.91 5.41
CA ILE A 17 -3.20 4.41 4.12
C ILE A 17 -3.79 5.22 2.97
N ARG A 18 -5.11 5.49 3.01
CA ARG A 18 -5.78 6.32 2.01
C ARG A 18 -5.22 7.75 1.97
N LYS A 19 -4.91 8.34 3.12
CA LYS A 19 -4.36 9.69 3.22
C LYS A 19 -2.94 9.76 2.67
N GLU A 20 -2.11 8.77 2.98
CA GLU A 20 -0.73 8.69 2.51
C GLU A 20 -0.67 8.48 1.00
N ALA A 21 -1.37 7.47 0.48
CA ALA A 21 -1.42 7.21 -0.95
C ALA A 21 -2.02 8.39 -1.75
N LYS A 22 -3.05 9.07 -1.22
CA LYS A 22 -3.58 10.30 -1.84
C LYS A 22 -2.54 11.43 -1.85
N ARG A 23 -1.71 11.56 -0.81
CA ARG A 23 -0.60 12.52 -0.77
C ARG A 23 0.46 12.20 -1.83
N GLU A 24 0.68 10.92 -2.10
CA GLU A 24 1.58 10.47 -3.16
C GLU A 24 0.97 10.53 -4.58
N GLY A 25 -0.28 11.00 -4.71
CA GLY A 25 -0.99 11.06 -5.99
C GLY A 25 -1.49 9.70 -6.50
N ALA A 26 -1.50 8.68 -5.63
CA ALA A 26 -1.99 7.34 -5.92
C ALA A 26 -3.49 7.21 -5.68
N THR A 27 -4.13 6.32 -6.44
CA THR A 27 -5.53 5.96 -6.24
C THR A 27 -5.61 4.75 -5.32
N VAL A 28 -6.39 4.85 -4.25
CA VAL A 28 -6.62 3.74 -3.32
C VAL A 28 -8.03 3.22 -3.50
N ASN A 29 -8.14 1.92 -3.73
CA ASN A 29 -9.40 1.19 -3.71
C ASN A 29 -9.44 0.31 -2.47
N VAL A 30 -10.52 0.39 -1.70
CA VAL A 30 -10.67 -0.38 -0.46
C VAL A 30 -11.87 -1.30 -0.64
N ASN A 31 -11.61 -2.60 -0.56
CA ASN A 31 -12.60 -3.64 -0.71
C ASN A 31 -12.72 -4.40 0.62
N ARG A 32 -13.91 -4.41 1.21
CA ARG A 32 -14.13 -5.08 2.50
C ARG A 32 -14.58 -6.50 2.23
N ILE A 33 -13.71 -7.47 2.52
CA ILE A 33 -13.96 -8.90 2.25
C ILE A 33 -14.71 -9.54 3.42
N HIS A 34 -14.33 -9.23 4.67
CA HIS A 34 -14.97 -9.77 5.88
C HIS A 34 -14.93 -8.78 7.05
N SER A 35 -15.50 -9.13 8.22
CA SER A 35 -15.67 -8.23 9.38
C SER A 35 -14.45 -7.35 9.70
N GLN A 36 -13.24 -7.90 9.62
CA GLN A 36 -11.97 -7.17 9.81
C GLN A 36 -11.03 -7.25 8.61
N LEU A 37 -11.25 -8.19 7.69
CA LEU A 37 -10.39 -8.39 6.53
C LEU A 37 -10.75 -7.41 5.42
N VAL A 38 -9.83 -6.51 5.11
CA VAL A 38 -9.94 -5.57 4.01
C VAL A 38 -8.82 -5.79 3.02
N GLU A 39 -9.15 -5.62 1.76
CA GLU A 39 -8.21 -5.58 0.65
C GLU A 39 -8.06 -4.13 0.22
N ILE A 40 -6.83 -3.62 0.25
CA ILE A 40 -6.50 -2.28 -0.20
C ILE A 40 -5.66 -2.43 -1.45
N GLU A 41 -6.18 -1.94 -2.57
CA GLU A 41 -5.47 -1.85 -3.83
C GLU A 41 -4.98 -0.41 -4.03
N ILE A 42 -3.67 -0.23 -4.08
CA ILE A 42 -3.03 1.08 -4.30
C ILE A 42 -2.49 1.10 -5.73
N ILE A 43 -3.02 2.02 -6.53
CA ILE A 43 -2.69 2.21 -7.94
C ILE A 43 -1.90 3.51 -8.05
N TYR A 44 -0.61 3.38 -8.32
CA TYR A 44 0.28 4.53 -8.52
C TYR A 44 0.32 4.91 -10.02
N PRO A 45 -0.20 6.09 -10.41
CA PRO A 45 -0.02 6.61 -11.76
C PRO A 45 1.44 7.09 -11.90
N ASN A 46 2.20 6.48 -12.82
CA ASN A 46 3.58 6.87 -13.17
C ASN A 46 4.69 6.74 -12.11
N ARG A 47 4.52 5.93 -11.06
CA ARG A 47 5.66 5.61 -10.19
C ARG A 47 6.55 4.58 -10.87
N VAL A 48 7.63 5.04 -11.49
CA VAL A 48 8.81 4.21 -11.77
C VAL A 48 9.37 3.84 -10.40
N ILE A 49 9.03 2.66 -9.90
CA ILE A 49 9.68 2.14 -8.70
C ILE A 49 11.11 1.81 -9.13
N ASP A 50 12.06 2.67 -8.76
CA ASP A 50 13.47 2.34 -8.86
C ASP A 50 13.74 1.21 -7.87
N VAL A 51 13.57 -0.02 -8.35
CA VAL A 51 13.95 -1.23 -7.63
C VAL A 51 15.46 -1.36 -7.67
N THR A 52 16.20 -0.38 -7.13
CA THR A 52 17.57 -0.65 -6.74
C THR A 52 17.50 -1.55 -5.51
N PRO A 53 17.85 -2.85 -5.59
CA PRO A 53 18.02 -3.63 -4.39
C PRO A 53 19.19 -3.00 -3.63
N LYS A 54 18.91 -2.21 -2.60
CA LYS A 54 19.90 -1.98 -1.55
C LYS A 54 20.11 -3.34 -0.91
N LYS A 55 21.08 -4.06 -1.49
CA LYS A 55 21.75 -5.21 -0.91
C LYS A 55 22.03 -4.82 0.53
N LEU A 56 21.27 -5.39 1.46
CA LEU A 56 21.61 -5.39 2.87
C LEU A 56 22.97 -6.08 2.92
N LEU A 57 24.04 -5.26 2.84
CA LEU A 57 25.38 -5.74 3.06
C LEU A 57 25.39 -6.20 4.50
N GLY A 58 25.45 -7.52 4.65
CA GLY A 58 25.65 -8.17 5.93
C GLY A 58 26.81 -7.52 6.65
N VAL A 59 26.55 -7.22 7.91
CA VAL A 59 27.54 -7.01 8.95
C VAL A 59 28.54 -8.17 8.88
N ALA A 60 29.81 -7.86 8.68
CA ALA A 60 30.95 -8.74 8.90
C ALA A 60 31.95 -8.00 9.78
#